data_AF-A0A0N4XA45-F1
#
_entry.id   AF-A0A0N4XA45-F1
#
_cell.length_a   1.000
_cell.length_b   1.000
_cell.length_c   1.000
_cell.angle_alpha   90.00
_cell.angle_beta   90.00
_cell.angle_gamma   90.00
#
_symmetry.space_group_name_H-M   'P 1'
#
loop_
_entity.id
_entity.type
_entity.pdbx_description
1 polymer ?
#
loop_
_entity_poly.entity_id
_entity_poly.type
_entity_poly.pdbx_seq_one_letter_code
_entity_poly.pdbx_strand_id
1 'polypeptide(L)'
;MFSQSATRRDAGVALGFRPNCHPKPMGGCKCDIVEGDLNTEIEFDTNEDCRKPIEMVTADNKKKLNKEIEQKFGGFKDNCFPKPSGGCKCNVDLGHGEEVVEYTADAQCKKSLESQTAEHKTELNAEIKEKFGDFKENCFPKPSGGCKCNEKDAHGNEVVTAYNNPEECKVSRVKRDVGVATQRQPSSVHQTQQKARGRDQPSQNVRDPVRERAQANYAAVLDELHNKFKGLKEGCFPRPKGCLCVIGKTAEGRDITERRMKDADCKCKEGERGHGCPAA
;
A
#
# COMPACT_ATOMS: atom_id res chain seq x y z
N MET A 1 37.26 -34.70 -11.71
CA MET A 1 36.59 -35.13 -10.47
C MET A 1 35.33 -34.30 -10.32
N PHE A 2 34.15 -34.92 -10.48
CA PHE A 2 32.86 -34.23 -10.38
C PHE A 2 32.40 -34.15 -8.92
N SER A 3 32.02 -32.93 -8.54
CA SER A 3 30.88 -32.53 -7.70
C SER A 3 30.64 -33.21 -6.34
N GLN A 4 30.46 -32.38 -5.31
CA GLN A 4 29.14 -32.28 -4.68
C GLN A 4 29.00 -31.01 -3.83
N SER A 5 28.25 -30.06 -4.38
CA SER A 5 27.61 -28.99 -3.63
C SER A 5 26.57 -29.62 -2.68
N ALA A 6 26.73 -29.39 -1.37
CA ALA A 6 25.75 -29.79 -0.38
C ALA A 6 24.49 -28.93 -0.53
N THR A 7 23.51 -29.44 -1.27
CA THR A 7 22.13 -28.96 -1.23
C THR A 7 21.62 -29.02 0.21
N ARG A 8 21.42 -27.85 0.83
CA ARG A 8 20.56 -27.70 2.01
C ARG A 8 19.18 -28.21 1.64
N ARG A 9 18.87 -29.44 2.05
CA ARG A 9 17.50 -29.94 2.03
C ARG A 9 16.78 -29.23 3.16
N ASP A 10 15.85 -28.35 2.79
CA ASP A 10 14.80 -27.84 3.68
C ASP A 10 14.03 -29.05 4.22
N ALA A 11 14.49 -29.57 5.37
CA ALA A 11 13.82 -30.63 6.08
C ALA A 11 12.58 -29.99 6.70
N GLY A 12 11.43 -30.20 6.07
CA GLY A 12 10.14 -29.74 6.56
C GLY A 12 10.02 -30.02 8.06
N VAL A 13 9.67 -28.97 8.82
CA VAL A 13 9.51 -29.01 10.27
C VAL A 13 8.69 -30.25 10.66
N ALA A 14 9.29 -31.14 11.45
CA ALA A 14 8.60 -32.35 11.90
C ALA A 14 7.40 -31.96 12.77
N LEU A 15 6.22 -32.49 12.45
CA LEU A 15 4.98 -32.20 13.16
C LEU A 15 5.14 -32.45 14.67
N GLY A 16 4.93 -31.40 15.48
CA GLY A 16 5.04 -31.47 16.95
C GLY A 16 6.41 -31.10 17.54
N PHE A 17 7.43 -30.88 16.72
CA PHE A 17 8.75 -30.38 17.14
C PHE A 17 8.79 -28.85 17.09
N ARG A 18 9.66 -28.24 17.89
CA ARG A 18 9.94 -26.80 17.82
C ARG A 18 10.39 -26.42 16.40
N PRO A 19 10.15 -25.17 15.94
CA PRO A 19 10.35 -24.78 14.54
C PRO A 19 11.77 -25.02 14.00
N ASN A 20 12.75 -24.97 14.88
CA ASN A 20 14.16 -25.14 14.59
C ASN A 20 14.70 -26.52 15.00
N CYS A 21 13.83 -27.48 15.33
CA CYS A 21 14.25 -28.79 15.80
C CYS A 21 13.74 -29.92 14.89
N HIS A 22 14.59 -30.92 14.69
CA HIS A 22 14.38 -32.02 13.76
C HIS A 22 14.71 -33.38 14.42
N PRO A 23 13.91 -34.43 14.18
CA PRO A 23 14.17 -35.76 14.73
C PRO A 23 15.38 -36.43 14.07
N LYS A 24 16.17 -37.16 14.86
CA LYS A 24 17.27 -38.01 14.37
C LYS A 24 16.77 -39.41 14.02
N PRO A 25 17.33 -40.06 12.98
CA PRO A 25 16.91 -41.39 12.55
C PRO A 25 17.17 -42.51 13.57
N MET A 26 18.10 -42.33 14.52
CA MET A 26 18.46 -43.31 15.55
C MET A 26 17.86 -43.02 16.94
N GLY A 27 16.91 -42.08 17.02
CA GLY A 27 16.38 -41.57 18.28
C GLY A 27 17.08 -40.29 18.73
N GLY A 28 16.36 -39.47 19.49
CA GLY A 28 16.78 -38.12 19.83
C GLY A 28 16.49 -37.10 18.72
N CYS A 29 16.88 -35.86 18.96
CA CYS A 29 16.55 -34.75 18.08
C CYS A 29 17.66 -33.71 18.08
N LYS A 30 17.64 -32.84 17.09
CA LYS A 30 18.62 -31.77 16.92
C LYS A 30 17.94 -30.44 16.73
N CYS A 31 18.50 -29.37 17.27
CA CYS A 31 17.95 -28.02 17.18
C CYS A 31 18.99 -27.03 16.66
N ASP A 32 18.63 -26.27 15.64
CA ASP A 32 19.46 -25.22 15.07
C ASP A 32 19.19 -23.89 15.82
N ILE A 33 20.19 -23.34 16.50
CA ILE A 33 20.09 -22.04 17.18
C ILE A 33 20.89 -21.01 16.38
N VAL A 34 20.20 -19.94 15.98
CA VAL A 34 20.80 -18.81 15.28
C VAL A 34 20.93 -17.64 16.25
N GLU A 35 22.16 -17.33 16.66
CA GLU A 35 22.48 -16.12 17.44
C GLU A 35 23.39 -15.21 16.59
N GLY A 36 22.81 -14.16 16.00
CA GLY A 36 23.52 -13.28 15.07
C GLY A 36 23.93 -14.02 13.79
N ASP A 37 25.24 -14.02 13.48
CA ASP A 37 25.83 -14.75 12.34
C ASP A 37 26.25 -16.19 12.70
N LEU A 38 26.07 -16.62 13.94
CA LEU A 38 26.48 -17.95 14.41
C LEU A 38 25.29 -18.92 14.40
N ASN A 39 25.44 -20.00 13.62
CA ASN A 39 24.55 -21.15 13.68
C ASN A 39 25.18 -22.23 14.56
N THR A 40 24.53 -22.56 15.67
CA THR A 40 24.96 -23.62 16.60
C THR A 40 23.94 -24.74 16.59
N GLU A 41 24.39 -25.99 16.42
CA GLU A 41 23.54 -27.18 16.43
C GLU A 41 23.61 -27.84 17.81
N ILE A 42 22.47 -27.99 18.48
CA ILE A 42 22.37 -28.71 19.76
C ILE A 42 21.69 -30.05 19.52
N GLU A 43 22.33 -31.12 19.95
CA GLU A 43 21.78 -32.47 19.88
C GLU A 43 21.27 -32.94 21.24
N PHE A 44 20.11 -33.57 21.23
CA PHE A 44 19.51 -34.24 22.37
C PHE A 44 19.35 -35.72 22.06
N ASP A 45 19.53 -36.56 23.08
CA ASP A 45 19.41 -38.01 22.98
C ASP A 45 17.94 -38.48 23.01
N THR A 46 17.04 -37.63 23.51
CA THR A 46 15.59 -37.90 23.55
C THR A 46 14.81 -36.86 22.76
N ASN A 47 13.60 -37.21 22.33
CA ASN A 47 12.75 -36.30 21.56
C ASN A 47 12.01 -35.27 22.42
N GLU A 48 11.96 -35.45 23.75
CA GLU A 48 11.17 -34.63 24.66
C GLU A 48 11.64 -33.16 24.66
N ASP A 49 12.96 -32.94 24.66
CA ASP A 49 13.57 -31.60 24.68
C ASP A 49 13.28 -30.79 23.41
N CYS A 50 12.98 -31.46 22.30
CA CYS A 50 12.66 -30.82 21.03
C CYS A 50 11.16 -30.71 20.74
N ARG A 51 10.29 -31.27 21.57
CA ARG A 51 8.84 -31.13 21.40
C ARG A 51 8.43 -29.68 21.67
N LYS A 52 7.37 -29.25 20.97
CA LYS A 52 6.71 -27.99 21.30
C LYS A 52 6.16 -28.07 22.72
N PRO A 53 6.39 -27.07 23.58
CA PRO A 53 5.68 -27.00 24.84
C PRO A 53 4.17 -26.88 24.58
N ILE A 54 3.36 -27.36 25.53
CA ILE A 54 1.89 -27.39 25.42
C ILE A 54 1.32 -26.02 25.08
N GLU A 55 1.92 -24.94 25.60
CA GLU A 55 1.56 -23.56 25.31
C GLU A 55 1.72 -23.20 23.83
N MET A 56 2.82 -23.61 23.19
CA MET A 56 3.03 -23.39 21.74
C MET A 56 2.06 -24.21 20.90
N VAL A 57 1.79 -25.46 21.29
CA VAL A 57 0.79 -26.30 20.62
C VAL A 57 -0.61 -25.68 20.73
N THR A 58 -0.95 -25.14 21.90
CA THR A 58 -2.22 -24.46 22.16
C THR A 58 -2.34 -23.17 21.35
N ALA A 59 -1.27 -22.38 21.28
CA ALA A 59 -1.21 -21.17 20.46
C ALA A 59 -1.37 -21.49 18.96
N ASP A 60 -0.70 -22.54 18.47
CA ASP A 60 -0.82 -22.99 17.08
C ASP A 60 -2.24 -23.47 16.77
N ASN A 61 -2.85 -24.24 17.68
CA ASN A 61 -4.23 -24.70 17.54
C ASN A 61 -5.22 -23.54 17.55
N LYS A 62 -5.04 -22.56 18.44
CA LYS A 62 -5.87 -21.34 18.48
C LYS A 62 -5.72 -20.53 17.20
N LYS A 63 -4.49 -20.36 16.71
CA LYS A 63 -4.21 -19.67 15.44
C LYS A 63 -4.85 -20.39 14.26
N LYS A 64 -4.77 -21.72 14.21
CA LYS A 64 -5.41 -22.55 13.18
C LYS A 64 -6.93 -22.43 13.23
N LEU A 65 -7.51 -22.50 14.42
CA LEU A 65 -8.94 -22.32 14.63
C LEU A 65 -9.41 -20.93 14.21
N ASN A 66 -8.69 -19.87 14.57
CA ASN A 66 -8.99 -18.51 14.15
C ASN A 66 -8.94 -18.36 12.62
N LYS A 67 -7.92 -18.93 11.96
CA LYS A 67 -7.85 -18.95 10.49
C LYS A 67 -9.02 -19.70 9.86
N GLU A 68 -9.43 -20.83 10.45
CA GLU A 68 -10.58 -21.60 9.96
C GLU A 68 -11.89 -20.81 10.13
N ILE A 69 -12.05 -20.11 11.27
CA ILE A 69 -13.18 -19.21 11.52
C ILE A 69 -13.19 -18.06 10.51
N GLU A 70 -12.05 -17.40 10.27
CA GLU A 70 -11.93 -16.34 9.26
C GLU A 70 -12.19 -16.84 7.85
N GLN A 71 -11.72 -18.03 7.48
CA GLN A 71 -11.97 -18.59 6.14
C GLN A 71 -13.44 -18.93 5.92
N LYS A 72 -14.09 -19.54 6.92
CA LYS A 72 -15.50 -19.95 6.82
C LYS A 72 -16.44 -18.75 6.95
N PHE A 73 -16.21 -17.93 7.96
CA PHE A 73 -17.14 -16.91 8.45
C PHE A 73 -16.62 -15.48 8.34
N GLY A 74 -15.39 -15.28 7.87
CA GLY A 74 -14.86 -13.95 7.58
C GLY A 74 -15.66 -13.26 6.49
N GLY A 75 -15.87 -11.96 6.69
CA GLY A 75 -16.62 -11.12 5.76
C GLY A 75 -18.13 -11.35 5.77
N PHE A 76 -18.72 -11.91 6.83
CA PHE A 76 -20.17 -11.84 7.03
C PHE A 76 -20.60 -10.37 7.21
N LYS A 77 -21.79 -10.04 6.73
CA LYS A 77 -22.42 -8.73 6.94
C LYS A 77 -22.62 -8.51 8.43
N ASP A 78 -22.65 -7.26 8.83
CA ASP A 78 -22.91 -6.90 10.22
C ASP A 78 -24.30 -7.43 10.61
N ASN A 79 -24.41 -7.95 11.84
CA ASN A 79 -25.60 -8.61 12.38
C ASN A 79 -25.99 -9.95 11.71
N CYS A 80 -25.09 -10.58 10.95
CA CYS A 80 -25.27 -11.95 10.44
C CYS A 80 -24.44 -12.99 11.21
N PHE A 81 -25.09 -14.03 11.70
CA PHE A 81 -24.51 -15.11 12.50
C PHE A 81 -24.55 -16.46 11.77
N PRO A 82 -23.44 -17.19 11.66
CA PRO A 82 -23.40 -18.47 10.96
C PRO A 82 -24.16 -19.58 11.70
N LYS A 83 -24.76 -20.51 10.93
CA LYS A 83 -25.45 -21.69 11.46
C LYS A 83 -24.59 -22.95 11.37
N PRO A 84 -24.69 -23.88 12.34
CA PRO A 84 -23.96 -25.16 12.29
C PRO A 84 -24.32 -26.04 11.08
N SER A 85 -25.56 -25.96 10.61
CA SER A 85 -26.09 -26.71 9.46
C SER A 85 -25.83 -26.03 8.10
N GLY A 86 -25.05 -24.94 8.08
CA GLY A 86 -24.85 -24.10 6.90
C GLY A 86 -25.85 -22.95 6.79
N GLY A 87 -25.44 -21.88 6.13
CA GLY A 87 -26.17 -20.63 6.05
C GLY A 87 -25.97 -19.74 7.27
N CYS A 88 -26.84 -18.75 7.44
CA CYS A 88 -26.76 -17.80 8.54
C CYS A 88 -28.13 -17.26 8.96
N LYS A 89 -28.17 -16.58 10.10
CA LYS A 89 -29.28 -15.73 10.52
C LYS A 89 -28.81 -14.29 10.58
N CYS A 90 -29.52 -13.38 9.93
CA CYS A 90 -29.20 -11.96 9.94
C CYS A 90 -30.33 -11.17 10.56
N ASN A 91 -30.00 -10.26 11.48
CA ASN A 91 -30.96 -9.24 11.91
C ASN A 91 -30.93 -8.11 10.88
N VAL A 92 -32.03 -7.93 10.14
CA VAL A 92 -32.20 -6.88 9.13
C VAL A 92 -33.34 -5.97 9.53
N ASP A 93 -33.15 -4.66 9.38
CA ASP A 93 -34.24 -3.70 9.55
C ASP A 93 -34.90 -3.44 8.19
N LEU A 94 -36.15 -3.88 8.05
CA LEU A 94 -36.96 -3.70 6.84
C LEU A 94 -37.90 -2.49 6.93
N GLY A 95 -37.69 -1.60 7.91
CA GLY A 95 -38.49 -0.37 8.11
C GLY A 95 -39.70 -0.56 9.03
N HIS A 96 -39.82 -1.71 9.68
CA HIS A 96 -40.85 -2.03 10.67
C HIS A 96 -40.25 -2.53 12.01
N GLY A 97 -38.93 -2.40 12.18
CA GLY A 97 -38.16 -2.99 13.28
C GLY A 97 -37.21 -4.08 12.80
N GLU A 98 -36.29 -4.50 13.68
CA GLU A 98 -35.34 -5.57 13.38
C GLU A 98 -36.06 -6.92 13.23
N GLU A 99 -35.91 -7.54 12.06
CA GLU A 99 -36.42 -8.87 11.76
C GLU A 99 -35.26 -9.85 11.56
N VAL A 100 -35.41 -11.07 12.07
CA VAL A 100 -34.39 -12.12 11.91
C VAL A 100 -34.68 -12.91 10.64
N VAL A 101 -33.86 -12.72 9.62
CA VAL A 101 -33.97 -13.46 8.35
C VAL A 101 -32.98 -14.61 8.33
N GLU A 102 -33.46 -15.79 7.97
CA GLU A 102 -32.63 -16.98 7.81
C GLU A 102 -32.25 -17.22 6.35
N TYR A 103 -30.94 -17.33 6.12
CA TYR A 103 -30.39 -17.72 4.83
C TYR A 103 -29.85 -19.16 4.91
N THR A 104 -30.02 -19.90 3.83
CA THR A 104 -29.53 -21.29 3.71
C THR A 104 -28.13 -21.37 3.11
N ALA A 105 -27.68 -20.30 2.43
CA ALA A 105 -26.37 -20.23 1.81
C ALA A 105 -25.50 -19.12 2.43
N ASP A 106 -24.27 -19.44 2.81
CA ASP A 106 -23.31 -18.50 3.41
C ASP A 106 -23.04 -17.27 2.51
N ALA A 107 -23.13 -17.44 1.19
CA ALA A 107 -22.90 -16.35 0.24
C ALA A 107 -23.90 -15.19 0.42
N GLN A 108 -25.12 -15.45 0.88
CA GLN A 108 -26.15 -14.42 1.11
C GLN A 108 -25.84 -13.57 2.36
N CYS A 109 -25.04 -14.14 3.25
CA CYS A 109 -24.61 -13.60 4.52
C CYS A 109 -23.32 -12.80 4.41
N LYS A 110 -22.55 -13.00 3.34
CA LYS A 110 -21.27 -12.33 3.14
C LYS A 110 -21.44 -10.93 2.56
N LYS A 111 -20.60 -10.01 3.01
CA LYS A 111 -20.40 -8.68 2.42
C LYS A 111 -19.96 -8.85 0.97
N SER A 112 -20.45 -8.00 0.07
CA SER A 112 -19.96 -7.97 -1.30
C SER A 112 -18.47 -7.62 -1.31
N LEU A 113 -17.75 -8.03 -2.36
CA LEU A 113 -16.35 -7.64 -2.55
C LEU A 113 -16.18 -6.11 -2.56
N GLU A 114 -17.16 -5.39 -3.08
CA GLU A 114 -17.17 -3.92 -3.11
C GLU A 114 -17.26 -3.34 -1.70
N SER A 115 -18.13 -3.89 -0.84
CA SER A 115 -18.26 -3.47 0.58
C SER A 115 -16.98 -3.76 1.36
N GLN A 116 -16.40 -4.95 1.19
CA GLN A 116 -15.13 -5.30 1.84
C GLN A 116 -13.98 -4.39 1.38
N THR A 117 -13.93 -4.07 0.08
CA THR A 117 -12.91 -3.17 -0.48
C THR A 117 -13.10 -1.74 0.03
N ALA A 118 -14.34 -1.27 0.15
CA ALA A 118 -14.63 0.06 0.70
C ALA A 118 -14.23 0.15 2.18
N GLU A 119 -14.50 -0.88 2.98
CA GLU A 119 -14.07 -0.98 4.38
C GLU A 119 -12.54 -0.98 4.49
N HIS A 120 -11.85 -1.87 3.78
CA HIS A 120 -10.39 -1.92 3.79
C HIS A 120 -9.74 -0.62 3.30
N LYS A 121 -10.32 0.04 2.30
CA LYS A 121 -9.84 1.35 1.84
C LYS A 121 -10.02 2.42 2.92
N THR A 122 -11.13 2.38 3.64
CA THR A 122 -11.41 3.32 4.74
C THR A 122 -10.45 3.10 5.90
N GLU A 123 -10.23 1.84 6.29
CA GLU A 123 -9.27 1.43 7.31
C GLU A 123 -7.84 1.84 6.93
N LEU A 124 -7.40 1.53 5.71
CA LEU A 124 -6.09 1.91 5.21
C LEU A 124 -5.90 3.44 5.21
N ASN A 125 -6.91 4.19 4.79
CA ASN A 125 -6.86 5.66 4.82
C ASN A 125 -6.79 6.20 6.26
N ALA A 126 -7.50 5.57 7.20
CA ALA A 126 -7.44 5.93 8.61
C ALA A 126 -6.05 5.65 9.20
N GLU A 127 -5.47 4.48 8.91
CA GLU A 127 -4.11 4.11 9.33
C GLU A 127 -3.06 5.06 8.74
N ILE A 128 -3.18 5.41 7.45
CA ILE A 128 -2.30 6.38 6.80
C ILE A 128 -2.42 7.75 7.46
N LYS A 129 -3.65 8.18 7.78
CA LYS A 129 -3.89 9.47 8.44
C LYS A 129 -3.36 9.49 9.88
N GLU A 130 -3.48 8.38 10.60
CA GLU A 130 -2.93 8.25 11.95
C GLU A 130 -1.40 8.29 11.94
N LYS A 131 -0.77 7.54 11.03
CA LYS A 131 0.70 7.43 10.98
C LYS A 131 1.37 8.65 10.36
N PHE A 132 0.74 9.26 9.36
CA PHE A 132 1.37 10.24 8.48
C PHE A 132 0.57 11.53 8.27
N GLY A 133 -0.64 11.64 8.81
CA GLY A 133 -1.51 12.80 8.61
C GLY A 133 -1.02 14.09 9.26
N ASP A 134 -0.16 13.99 10.29
CA ASP A 134 0.45 15.14 10.96
C ASP A 134 1.81 15.54 10.38
N PHE A 135 2.23 15.03 9.21
CA PHE A 135 3.54 15.38 8.63
C PHE A 135 3.59 16.86 8.21
N LYS A 136 4.75 17.49 8.39
CA LYS A 136 5.05 18.86 7.95
C LYS A 136 4.85 18.97 6.43
N GLU A 137 4.48 20.17 5.98
CA GLU A 137 4.36 20.44 4.56
C GLU A 137 5.68 20.12 3.84
N ASN A 138 5.58 19.45 2.70
CA ASN A 138 6.70 18.93 1.90
C ASN A 138 7.49 17.76 2.51
N CYS A 139 6.96 17.08 3.52
CA CYS A 139 7.51 15.83 4.06
C CYS A 139 6.74 14.60 3.59
N PHE A 140 7.47 13.59 3.10
CA PHE A 140 6.92 12.35 2.54
C PHE A 140 7.43 11.12 3.31
N PRO A 141 6.56 10.17 3.66
CA PRO A 141 6.97 8.96 4.40
C PRO A 141 7.87 8.04 3.57
N LYS A 142 8.79 7.35 4.24
CA LYS A 142 9.70 6.36 3.64
C LYS A 142 9.23 4.93 3.93
N PRO A 143 9.37 3.98 2.98
CA PRO A 143 9.06 2.57 3.22
C PRO A 143 9.89 1.93 4.34
N SER A 144 11.14 2.37 4.49
CA SER A 144 12.09 1.87 5.50
C SER A 144 11.91 2.52 6.89
N GLY A 145 10.86 3.31 7.09
CA GLY A 145 10.67 4.15 8.27
C GLY A 145 11.28 5.55 8.13
N GLY A 146 10.71 6.50 8.87
CA GLY A 146 11.04 7.92 8.81
C GLY A 146 10.38 8.67 7.63
N CYS A 147 10.94 9.81 7.25
CA CYS A 147 10.41 10.62 6.15
C CYS A 147 11.51 11.38 5.39
N LYS A 148 11.12 12.01 4.30
CA LYS A 148 11.95 12.85 3.46
C LYS A 148 11.25 14.19 3.24
N CYS A 149 11.86 15.28 3.69
CA CYS A 149 11.31 16.63 3.67
C CYS A 149 12.08 17.50 2.67
N ASN A 150 11.37 18.23 1.82
CA ASN A 150 11.98 19.30 1.03
C ASN A 150 11.95 20.58 1.86
N GLU A 151 13.10 20.98 2.36
CA GLU A 151 13.32 22.15 3.21
C GLU A 151 14.13 23.21 2.47
N LYS A 152 14.08 24.46 2.93
CA LYS A 152 14.94 25.52 2.37
C LYS A 152 16.20 25.66 3.23
N ASP A 153 17.36 25.64 2.59
CA ASP A 153 18.63 25.90 3.26
C ASP A 153 18.77 27.39 3.66
N ALA A 154 19.86 27.74 4.34
CA ALA A 154 20.14 29.11 4.77
C ALA A 154 20.25 30.14 3.62
N HIS A 155 20.39 29.67 2.38
CA HIS A 155 20.48 30.48 1.17
C HIS A 155 19.14 30.48 0.38
N GLY A 156 18.10 29.80 0.89
CA GLY A 156 16.79 29.69 0.27
C GLY A 156 16.66 28.60 -0.80
N ASN A 157 17.69 27.77 -1.02
CA ASN A 157 17.65 26.67 -1.96
C ASN A 157 16.88 25.48 -1.39
N GLU A 158 16.14 24.77 -2.22
CA GLU A 158 15.44 23.56 -1.81
C GLU A 158 16.42 22.41 -1.63
N VAL A 159 16.60 21.98 -0.39
CA VAL A 159 17.39 20.83 0.03
C VAL A 159 16.48 19.74 0.54
N VAL A 160 16.85 18.49 0.28
CA VAL A 160 16.03 17.37 0.68
C VAL A 160 16.64 16.66 1.88
N THR A 161 16.02 16.83 3.05
CA THR A 161 16.45 16.26 4.32
C THR A 161 15.74 14.93 4.56
N ALA A 162 16.48 13.89 4.93
CA ALA A 162 15.93 12.58 5.25
C ALA A 162 16.01 12.34 6.77
N TYR A 163 14.87 12.08 7.39
CA TYR A 163 14.75 11.72 8.79
C TYR A 163 14.48 10.23 8.93
N ASN A 164 15.08 9.60 9.95
CA ASN A 164 14.86 8.19 10.23
C ASN A 164 13.70 7.98 11.22
N ASN A 165 13.41 8.99 12.05
CA ASN A 165 12.28 8.95 12.98
C ASN A 165 11.07 9.69 12.38
N PRO A 166 9.88 9.06 12.28
CA PRO A 166 8.67 9.72 11.79
C PRO A 166 8.20 10.89 12.67
N GLU A 167 8.59 10.98 13.94
CA GLU A 167 8.23 12.10 14.82
C GLU A 167 8.89 13.42 14.41
N GLU A 168 10.11 13.36 13.83
CA GLU A 168 10.84 14.54 13.34
C GLU A 168 10.13 15.21 12.14
N CYS A 169 9.26 14.44 11.51
CA CYS A 169 8.49 14.80 10.33
C CYS A 169 7.16 15.42 10.69
N LYS A 170 6.70 15.30 11.94
CA LYS A 170 5.38 15.78 12.36
C LYS A 170 5.41 17.28 12.65
N VAL A 171 4.30 17.95 12.38
CA VAL A 171 4.09 19.34 12.75
C VAL A 171 4.04 19.40 14.28
N SER A 172 5.06 19.96 14.91
CA SER A 172 4.99 20.30 16.33
C SER A 172 3.86 21.32 16.49
N ARG A 173 2.73 20.90 17.06
CA ARG A 173 1.58 21.78 17.36
C ARG A 173 1.93 22.75 18.49
N VAL A 174 2.89 23.63 18.26
CA VAL A 174 3.00 24.87 19.02
C VAL A 174 1.89 25.75 18.47
N LYS A 175 0.85 26.01 19.28
CA LYS A 175 -0.16 27.02 18.97
C LYS A 175 0.56 28.31 18.56
N ARG A 176 0.62 28.61 17.27
CA ARG A 176 0.96 29.95 16.80
C ARG A 176 -0.34 30.55 16.31
N ASP A 177 -0.84 31.46 17.13
CA ASP A 177 -1.80 32.46 16.74
C ASP A 177 -1.40 33.10 15.40
N VAL A 178 -2.43 33.34 14.61
CA VAL A 178 -2.41 34.09 13.37
C VAL A 178 -1.82 35.47 13.65
N GLY A 179 -0.69 35.80 13.02
CA GLY A 179 -0.14 37.15 13.14
C GLY A 179 1.23 37.34 12.52
N VAL A 180 1.22 37.95 11.32
CA VAL A 180 2.12 39.03 10.87
C VAL A 180 3.65 38.81 10.96
N ALA A 181 4.29 39.08 9.82
CA ALA A 181 5.71 39.28 9.61
C ALA A 181 6.50 39.78 10.84
N THR A 182 7.72 39.27 11.03
CA THR A 182 8.96 40.07 11.19
C THR A 182 10.18 39.15 11.40
N GLN A 183 11.29 39.56 10.81
CA GLN A 183 12.68 39.13 11.00
C GLN A 183 13.03 38.73 12.44
N ARG A 184 13.93 37.73 12.62
CA ARG A 184 15.12 37.88 13.50
C ARG A 184 16.15 36.75 13.36
N GLN A 185 17.38 37.25 13.44
CA GLN A 185 18.75 36.71 13.46
C GLN A 185 19.09 35.54 14.42
N PRO A 186 20.34 35.01 14.34
CA PRO A 186 20.68 33.62 14.59
C PRO A 186 21.42 33.35 15.91
N SER A 187 21.49 32.07 16.29
CA SER A 187 22.46 31.49 17.22
C SER A 187 22.43 29.98 16.99
N SER A 188 23.50 29.21 17.04
CA SER A 188 24.94 29.42 17.00
C SER A 188 25.51 28.00 16.95
N VAL A 189 26.47 27.76 16.06
CA VAL A 189 27.59 26.83 16.23
C VAL A 189 27.26 25.35 16.55
N HIS A 190 27.41 24.49 15.55
CA HIS A 190 28.49 23.49 15.58
C HIS A 190 28.71 22.89 14.19
N GLN A 191 29.83 23.29 13.56
CA GLN A 191 30.43 22.58 12.45
C GLN A 191 30.99 21.25 12.98
N THR A 192 30.58 20.14 12.39
CA THR A 192 31.40 18.94 12.35
C THR A 192 31.47 18.44 10.91
N GLN A 193 32.68 18.54 10.38
CA GLN A 193 33.09 18.15 9.06
C GLN A 193 32.81 16.66 8.82
N GLN A 194 32.06 16.32 7.78
CA GLN A 194 31.98 14.94 7.28
C GLN A 194 32.43 14.87 5.83
N LYS A 195 33.76 14.71 5.71
CA LYS A 195 34.49 13.82 4.81
C LYS A 195 33.65 13.16 3.69
N ALA A 196 33.82 13.67 2.48
CA ALA A 196 33.35 13.03 1.25
C ALA A 196 33.93 11.61 1.14
N ARG A 197 33.06 10.58 1.13
CA ARG A 197 33.39 9.23 0.67
C ARG A 197 32.72 8.98 -0.67
N GLY A 198 33.51 8.42 -1.57
CA GLY A 198 33.19 8.22 -2.99
C GLY A 198 31.88 7.49 -3.21
N ARG A 199 31.11 8.03 -4.15
CA ARG A 199 29.90 7.46 -4.70
C ARG A 199 30.27 6.25 -5.54
N ASP A 200 30.25 5.06 -4.94
CA ASP A 200 30.16 3.82 -5.70
C ASP A 200 28.85 3.84 -6.49
N GLN A 201 29.00 3.84 -7.81
CA GLN A 201 27.92 3.93 -8.78
C GLN A 201 27.40 2.50 -8.98
N PRO A 202 26.17 2.15 -8.55
CA PRO A 202 25.70 0.78 -8.73
C PRO A 202 25.49 0.49 -10.22
N SER A 203 26.10 -0.63 -10.63
CA SER A 203 26.12 -1.18 -11.98
C SER A 203 24.75 -1.10 -12.68
N GLN A 204 24.71 -0.31 -13.76
CA GLN A 204 23.64 -0.38 -14.74
C GLN A 204 23.73 -1.73 -15.44
N ASN A 205 22.83 -2.67 -15.10
CA ASN A 205 22.32 -3.77 -15.94
C ASN A 205 21.81 -4.94 -15.07
N VAL A 206 20.87 -4.67 -14.17
CA VAL A 206 19.98 -5.73 -13.68
C VAL A 206 18.60 -5.40 -14.23
N ARG A 207 18.17 -6.14 -15.27
CA ARG A 207 16.80 -6.08 -15.79
C ARG A 207 15.87 -6.53 -14.65
N ASP A 208 15.28 -5.56 -13.97
CA ASP A 208 14.22 -5.82 -13.00
C ASP A 208 12.91 -6.02 -13.77
N PRO A 209 12.33 -7.25 -13.79
CA PRO A 209 11.11 -7.54 -14.52
C PRO A 209 9.91 -6.72 -14.03
N VAL A 210 9.94 -6.25 -12.77
CA VAL A 210 8.90 -5.36 -12.22
C VAL A 210 9.02 -3.97 -12.81
N ARG A 211 10.24 -3.45 -12.92
CA ARG A 211 10.50 -2.13 -13.52
C ARG A 211 10.16 -2.10 -15.00
N GLU A 212 10.49 -3.15 -15.75
CA GLU A 212 10.16 -3.27 -17.16
C GLU A 212 8.63 -3.35 -17.38
N ARG A 213 7.93 -4.14 -16.56
CA ARG A 213 6.46 -4.20 -16.60
C ARG A 213 5.82 -2.86 -16.24
N ALA A 214 6.36 -2.15 -15.25
CA ALA A 214 5.88 -0.82 -14.87
C ALA A 214 6.08 0.21 -16.00
N GLN A 215 7.24 0.18 -16.68
CA GLN A 215 7.52 1.05 -17.83
C GLN A 215 6.60 0.73 -19.02
N ALA A 216 6.36 -0.55 -19.31
CA ALA A 216 5.44 -0.96 -20.37
C ALA A 216 3.99 -0.51 -20.08
N ASN A 217 3.52 -0.69 -18.84
CA ASN A 217 2.20 -0.21 -18.43
C ASN A 217 2.09 1.31 -18.53
N TYR A 218 3.13 2.04 -18.12
CA TYR A 218 3.16 3.50 -18.23
C TYR A 218 3.12 3.96 -19.70
N ALA A 219 3.89 3.31 -20.58
CA ALA A 219 3.87 3.58 -22.01
C ALA A 219 2.49 3.31 -22.64
N ALA A 220 1.81 2.23 -22.23
CA ALA A 220 0.46 1.91 -22.70
C ALA A 220 -0.57 2.97 -22.28
N VAL A 221 -0.48 3.49 -21.05
CA VAL A 221 -1.36 4.58 -20.58
C VAL A 221 -1.10 5.87 -21.36
N LEU A 222 0.17 6.19 -21.63
CA LEU A 222 0.51 7.35 -22.46
C LEU A 222 -0.04 7.21 -23.87
N ASP A 223 0.08 6.03 -24.49
CA ASP A 223 -0.49 5.79 -25.82
C ASP A 223 -2.02 5.91 -25.82
N GLU A 224 -2.69 5.34 -24.81
CA GLU A 224 -4.14 5.49 -24.64
C GLU A 224 -4.55 6.97 -24.48
N LEU A 225 -3.80 7.74 -23.69
CA LEU A 225 -4.03 9.18 -23.52
C LEU A 225 -3.80 9.91 -24.85
N HIS A 226 -2.67 9.72 -25.51
CA HIS A 226 -2.38 10.35 -26.80
C HIS A 226 -3.47 10.05 -27.83
N ASN A 227 -3.97 8.82 -27.88
CA ASN A 227 -5.07 8.43 -28.77
C ASN A 227 -6.40 9.10 -28.41
N LYS A 228 -6.73 9.25 -27.11
CA LYS A 228 -7.96 9.95 -26.67
C LYS A 228 -7.93 11.46 -26.92
N PHE A 229 -6.75 12.08 -26.85
CA PHE A 229 -6.57 13.50 -27.12
C PHE A 229 -6.32 13.81 -28.61
N LYS A 230 -6.07 12.79 -29.44
CA LYS A 230 -5.80 12.97 -30.87
C LYS A 230 -6.99 13.60 -31.60
N GLY A 231 -6.74 14.78 -32.17
CA GLY A 231 -7.70 15.52 -32.99
C GLY A 231 -8.83 16.19 -32.21
N LEU A 232 -8.77 16.22 -30.88
CA LEU A 232 -9.74 16.94 -30.04
C LEU A 232 -9.57 18.46 -30.22
N LYS A 233 -10.68 19.20 -30.25
CA LYS A 233 -10.68 20.68 -30.27
C LYS A 233 -10.01 21.22 -29.00
N GLU A 234 -9.29 22.32 -29.10
CA GLU A 234 -8.70 22.98 -27.93
C GLU A 234 -9.81 23.36 -26.94
N GLY A 235 -9.55 23.09 -25.65
CA GLY A 235 -10.56 23.27 -24.59
C GLY A 235 -11.60 22.15 -24.50
N CYS A 236 -11.53 21.12 -25.34
CA CYS A 236 -12.31 19.89 -25.19
C CYS A 236 -11.51 18.80 -24.46
N PHE A 237 -12.20 18.05 -23.61
CA PHE A 237 -11.64 17.00 -22.76
C PHE A 237 -12.40 15.68 -22.98
N PRO A 238 -11.69 14.56 -23.23
CA PRO A 238 -12.31 13.28 -23.56
C PRO A 238 -13.02 12.68 -22.33
N ARG A 239 -14.22 12.12 -22.53
CA ARG A 239 -14.99 11.42 -21.49
C ARG A 239 -15.42 10.03 -21.98
N PRO A 240 -15.84 9.11 -21.09
CA PRO A 240 -16.34 7.79 -21.51
C PRO A 240 -17.51 7.83 -22.50
N LYS A 241 -18.28 8.93 -22.52
CA LYS A 241 -19.35 9.18 -23.49
C LYS A 241 -19.25 10.62 -24.00
N GLY A 242 -18.56 10.81 -25.13
CA GLY A 242 -18.34 12.10 -25.77
C GLY A 242 -17.22 12.92 -25.11
N CYS A 243 -17.43 14.22 -24.95
CA CYS A 243 -16.45 15.12 -24.36
C CYS A 243 -17.10 16.26 -23.57
N LEU A 244 -16.26 17.00 -22.86
CA LEU A 244 -16.61 18.26 -22.22
C LEU A 244 -15.77 19.37 -22.86
N CYS A 245 -16.41 20.38 -23.45
CA CYS A 245 -15.73 21.49 -24.11
C CYS A 245 -15.98 22.80 -23.39
N VAL A 246 -14.94 23.61 -23.21
CA VAL A 246 -15.07 25.00 -22.76
C VAL A 246 -15.56 25.84 -23.94
N ILE A 247 -16.73 26.45 -23.81
CA ILE A 247 -17.37 27.27 -24.87
C ILE A 247 -17.27 28.77 -24.62
N GLY A 248 -16.80 29.17 -23.45
CA GLY A 248 -16.62 30.59 -23.09
C GLY A 248 -16.25 30.75 -21.62
N LYS A 249 -16.20 32.00 -21.15
CA LYS A 249 -16.02 32.34 -19.74
C LYS A 249 -17.15 33.25 -19.28
N THR A 250 -17.58 33.11 -18.02
CA THR A 250 -18.52 34.04 -17.39
C THR A 250 -17.84 35.40 -17.14
N ALA A 251 -18.62 36.44 -16.83
CA ALA A 251 -18.09 37.76 -16.47
C ALA A 251 -17.16 37.73 -15.24
N GLU A 252 -17.27 36.70 -14.40
CA GLU A 252 -16.41 36.44 -13.23
C GLU A 252 -15.17 35.59 -13.58
N GLY A 253 -14.96 35.27 -14.85
CA GLY A 253 -13.81 34.50 -15.34
C GLY A 253 -13.92 32.98 -15.18
N ARG A 254 -15.09 32.43 -14.81
CA ARG A 254 -15.30 30.97 -14.70
C ARG A 254 -15.58 30.35 -16.06
N ASP A 255 -14.99 29.20 -16.34
CA ASP A 255 -15.20 28.50 -17.62
C ASP A 255 -16.65 27.99 -17.75
N ILE A 256 -17.28 28.33 -18.86
CA ILE A 256 -18.58 27.79 -19.27
C ILE A 256 -18.30 26.53 -20.09
N THR A 257 -18.78 25.39 -19.60
CA THR A 257 -18.55 24.09 -20.23
C THR A 257 -19.82 23.52 -20.83
N GLU A 258 -19.67 22.87 -21.98
CA GLU A 258 -20.73 22.18 -22.71
C GLU A 258 -20.37 20.70 -22.86
N ARG A 259 -21.31 19.81 -22.53
CA ARG A 259 -21.13 18.37 -22.74
C ARG A 259 -21.62 17.99 -24.13
N ARG A 260 -20.75 17.35 -24.92
CA ARG A 260 -21.10 16.72 -26.18
C ARG A 260 -21.13 15.20 -26.00
N MET A 261 -22.10 14.53 -26.61
CA MET A 261 -22.32 13.08 -26.40
C MET A 261 -21.63 12.21 -27.46
N LYS A 262 -21.17 12.79 -28.57
CA LYS A 262 -20.45 12.09 -29.64
C LYS A 262 -19.02 12.61 -29.74
N ASP A 263 -18.06 11.70 -29.87
CA ASP A 263 -16.64 12.05 -30.00
C ASP A 263 -16.35 12.85 -31.27
N ALA A 264 -17.15 12.67 -32.33
CA ALA A 264 -17.02 13.44 -33.57
C ALA A 264 -17.28 14.94 -33.38
N ASP A 265 -18.18 15.32 -32.46
CA ASP A 265 -18.51 16.72 -32.18
C ASP A 265 -17.40 17.42 -31.37
N CYS A 266 -16.47 16.63 -30.86
CA CYS A 266 -15.34 17.06 -30.05
C CYS A 266 -14.05 17.20 -30.86
N LYS A 267 -14.06 16.73 -32.12
CA LYS A 267 -12.89 16.68 -32.99
C LYS A 267 -13.03 17.68 -34.14
N CYS A 268 -11.91 18.19 -34.61
CA CYS A 268 -11.89 19.02 -35.82
C CYS A 268 -12.23 18.14 -37.04
N LYS A 269 -13.15 18.60 -37.89
CA LYS A 269 -13.35 17.97 -39.20
C LYS A 269 -12.22 18.38 -40.14
N GLU A 270 -11.93 17.55 -41.14
CA GLU A 270 -10.95 17.87 -42.17
C GLU A 270 -11.35 19.18 -42.87
N GLY A 271 -10.51 20.22 -42.71
CA GLY A 271 -10.75 21.55 -43.27
C GLY A 271 -11.60 22.52 -42.42
N GLU A 272 -12.09 22.14 -41.23
CA GLU A 272 -12.79 23.07 -40.33
C GLU A 272 -11.81 24.10 -39.73
N ARG A 273 -12.03 25.39 -40.05
CA ARG A 273 -11.35 26.52 -39.42
C ARG A 273 -12.28 27.15 -38.39
N GLY A 274 -11.91 27.14 -37.12
CA GLY A 274 -12.74 27.72 -36.06
C GLY A 274 -12.07 27.72 -34.69
N HIS A 275 -12.74 28.32 -33.69
CA HIS A 275 -12.26 28.40 -32.32
C HIS A 275 -11.92 26.99 -31.79
N GLY A 276 -10.65 26.74 -31.52
CA GLY A 276 -10.13 25.48 -31.01
C GLY A 276 -9.75 24.43 -32.06
N CYS A 277 -9.70 24.76 -33.35
CA CYS A 277 -9.05 23.92 -34.35
C CYS A 277 -7.78 24.63 -34.84
N PRO A 278 -6.57 24.16 -34.47
CA PRO A 278 -5.35 24.75 -34.99
C PRO A 278 -5.27 24.54 -36.51
N ALA A 279 -4.72 25.53 -37.21
CA ALA A 279 -4.38 25.37 -38.63
C ALA A 279 -3.40 24.21 -38.79
N ALA A 280 -3.62 23.39 -39.82
CA ALA A 280 -2.63 22.41 -40.27
C ALA A 280 -1.33 23.10 -40.69
#